data_AF-A0A9D4BJU3-F1
#
_entry.id   AF-A0A9D4BJU3-F1
#
_cell.length_a   1.000
_cell.length_b   1.000
_cell.length_c   1.000
_cell.angle_alpha   90.00
_cell.angle_beta   90.00
_cell.angle_gamma   90.00
#
_symmetry.space_group_name_H-M   'P 1'
#
loop_
_entity.id
_entity.type
_entity.pdbx_description
1 polymer ?
#
loop_
_entity_poly.entity_id
_entity_poly.type
_entity_poly.pdbx_seq_one_letter_code
_entity_poly.pdbx_strand_id
1 'polypeptide(L)'
;MKFLPVGYNTQDLEKQAKNKWRWQWLSECDSKGMKWTDWLKKIDVCGVAYCTFCGKTINYKSNGKKALKLHCEDGNHQKIANVVKTNSVSSILAI
;
A
#
# COMPACT_ATOMS: atom_id res chain seq x y z
N MET A 1 -16.18 -0.96 -0.23
CA MET A 1 -15.18 -0.41 0.71
C MET A 1 -14.99 1.07 0.44
N LYS A 2 -14.59 1.87 1.44
CA LYS A 2 -14.32 3.30 1.30
C LYS A 2 -12.82 3.58 1.43
N PHE A 3 -12.25 4.27 0.45
CA PHE A 3 -10.88 4.77 0.52
C PHE A 3 -10.85 6.12 1.24
N LEU A 4 -9.88 6.30 2.12
CA LEU A 4 -9.65 7.57 2.80
C LEU A 4 -8.64 8.41 2.00
N PRO A 5 -8.90 9.72 1.79
CA PRO A 5 -7.97 10.58 1.08
C PRO A 5 -6.68 10.74 1.89
N VAL A 6 -5.57 10.97 1.19
CA VAL A 6 -4.27 11.20 1.83
C VAL A 6 -4.36 12.43 2.73
N GLY A 7 -3.86 12.31 3.96
CA GLY A 7 -3.96 13.36 4.98
C GLY A 7 -5.23 13.34 5.81
N TYR A 8 -6.20 12.46 5.53
CA TYR A 8 -7.41 12.32 6.35
C TYR A 8 -7.07 11.98 7.81
N ASN A 9 -7.82 12.55 8.75
CA ASN A 9 -7.63 12.26 10.17
C ASN A 9 -8.10 10.83 10.49
N THR A 10 -7.15 9.96 10.82
CA THR A 10 -7.41 8.55 11.13
C THR A 10 -7.29 8.24 12.64
N GLN A 11 -7.12 9.26 13.49
CA GLN A 11 -6.89 9.06 14.92
C GLN A 11 -7.99 8.25 15.59
N ASP A 12 -9.26 8.60 15.36
CA ASP A 12 -10.41 7.88 15.91
C ASP A 12 -10.55 6.46 15.35
N LEU A 13 -10.37 6.30 14.04
CA LEU A 13 -10.44 5.01 13.37
C LEU A 13 -9.37 4.04 13.91
N GLU A 14 -8.18 4.55 14.19
CA GLU A 14 -7.02 3.74 14.57
C GLU A 14 -6.88 3.56 16.09
N LYS A 15 -7.89 3.98 16.89
CA LYS A 15 -7.86 3.88 18.37
C LYS A 15 -7.57 2.47 18.87
N GLN A 16 -8.08 1.45 18.19
CA GLN A 16 -7.92 0.05 18.58
C GLN A 16 -6.71 -0.64 17.94
N ALA A 17 -5.96 0.06 17.09
CA ALA A 17 -4.78 -0.50 16.43
C ALA A 17 -3.54 -0.32 17.31
N LYS A 18 -2.81 -1.42 17.56
CA LYS A 18 -1.51 -1.36 18.25
C LYS A 18 -0.53 -0.49 17.46
N ASN A 19 -0.58 -0.58 16.13
CA ASN A 19 0.17 0.29 15.23
C ASN A 19 -0.81 1.13 14.42
N LYS A 20 -0.83 2.43 14.70
CA LYS A 20 -1.68 3.40 14.00
C LYS A 20 -1.14 3.69 12.60
N TRP A 21 -2.04 3.90 11.65
CA TRP A 21 -1.72 4.38 10.31
C TRP A 21 -0.83 5.63 10.34
N ARG A 22 0.15 5.70 9.42
CA ARG A 22 0.92 6.92 9.18
C ARG A 22 0.96 7.18 7.68
N TRP A 23 0.45 8.33 7.26
CA TRP A 23 0.46 8.75 5.85
C TRP A 23 1.88 8.83 5.26
N GLN A 24 2.89 9.09 6.10
CA GLN A 24 4.31 9.08 5.72
C GLN A 24 4.78 7.73 5.15
N TRP A 25 4.11 6.62 5.46
CA TRP A 25 4.44 5.31 4.87
C TRP A 25 4.21 5.28 3.35
N LEU A 26 3.30 6.09 2.82
CA LEU A 26 3.03 6.15 1.38
C LEU A 26 4.20 6.72 0.55
N SER A 27 5.11 7.45 1.20
CA SER A 27 6.30 8.00 0.57
C SER A 27 7.44 6.99 0.41
N GLU A 28 7.30 5.77 0.97
CA GLU A 28 8.31 4.73 0.83
C GLU A 28 8.26 4.04 -0.53
N CYS A 29 9.38 3.44 -0.90
CA CYS A 29 9.48 2.56 -2.05
C CYS A 29 9.57 1.10 -1.62
N ASP A 30 9.03 0.21 -2.44
CA ASP A 30 9.31 -1.22 -2.34
C ASP A 30 10.69 -1.58 -2.91
N SER A 31 11.06 -2.87 -2.83
CA SER A 31 12.32 -3.42 -3.36
C SER A 31 12.49 -3.26 -4.88
N LYS A 32 11.43 -2.91 -5.61
CA LYS A 32 11.42 -2.69 -7.06
C LYS A 32 11.44 -1.20 -7.44
N GLY A 33 11.44 -0.32 -6.43
CA GLY A 33 11.46 1.13 -6.59
C GLY A 33 10.08 1.77 -6.77
N MET A 34 8.99 1.02 -6.61
CA MET A 34 7.62 1.55 -6.72
C MET A 34 7.21 2.23 -5.41
N LYS A 35 6.60 3.42 -5.51
CA LYS A 35 6.13 4.13 -4.32
C LYS A 35 4.90 3.43 -3.76
N TRP A 36 4.81 3.37 -2.43
CA TRP A 36 3.68 2.75 -1.77
C TRP A 36 2.38 3.47 -2.07
N THR A 37 2.40 4.78 -2.33
CA THR A 37 1.21 5.53 -2.76
C THR A 37 0.54 4.98 -4.03
N ASP A 38 1.29 4.30 -4.90
CA ASP A 38 0.81 3.80 -6.19
C ASP A 38 -0.13 2.59 -6.00
N TRP A 39 0.18 1.74 -5.02
CA TRP A 39 -0.54 0.48 -4.80
C TRP A 39 -1.24 0.39 -3.43
N LEU A 40 -0.80 1.14 -2.42
CA LEU A 40 -1.32 1.07 -1.07
C LEU A 40 -2.30 2.21 -0.81
N LYS A 41 -3.54 1.86 -0.44
CA LYS A 41 -4.58 2.82 -0.02
C LYS A 41 -5.04 2.53 1.40
N LYS A 42 -5.24 3.58 2.18
CA LYS A 42 -5.93 3.47 3.46
C LYS A 42 -7.43 3.32 3.22
N ILE A 43 -8.05 2.36 3.90
CA ILE A 43 -9.50 2.17 3.92
C ILE A 43 -10.07 2.53 5.28
N ASP A 44 -11.37 2.77 5.32
CA ASP A 44 -12.16 3.10 6.51
C ASP A 44 -12.38 1.89 7.44
N VAL A 45 -11.30 1.16 7.73
CA VAL A 45 -11.27 -0.01 8.60
C VAL A 45 -10.02 0.08 9.48
N CYS A 46 -10.22 -0.03 10.79
CA CYS A 46 -9.15 0.07 11.80
C CYS A 46 -8.03 -0.94 11.53
N GLY A 47 -6.79 -0.49 11.41
CA GLY A 47 -5.62 -1.37 11.28
C GLY A 47 -5.54 -2.14 9.95
N VAL A 48 -6.33 -1.75 8.94
CA VAL A 48 -6.36 -2.38 7.63
C VAL A 48 -6.10 -1.36 6.53
N ALA A 49 -5.30 -1.76 5.55
CA ALA A 49 -5.07 -1.05 4.30
C ALA A 49 -5.45 -1.95 3.12
N TYR A 50 -5.45 -1.41 1.92
CA TYR A 50 -5.80 -2.14 0.70
C TYR A 50 -4.69 -2.00 -0.35
N CYS A 51 -4.30 -3.13 -0.94
CA CYS A 51 -3.41 -3.16 -2.08
C CYS A 51 -4.23 -3.21 -3.37
N THR A 52 -4.15 -2.15 -4.18
CA THR A 52 -4.83 -2.07 -5.48
C THR A 52 -4.19 -2.97 -6.52
N PHE A 53 -2.90 -3.26 -6.41
CA PHE A 53 -2.22 -4.21 -7.30
C PHE A 53 -2.71 -5.65 -7.07
N CYS A 54 -2.74 -6.09 -5.81
CA CYS A 54 -3.14 -7.45 -5.48
C CYS A 54 -4.64 -7.65 -5.32
N GLY A 55 -5.42 -6.57 -5.24
CA GLY A 55 -6.86 -6.63 -4.96
C GLY A 55 -7.19 -7.17 -3.56
N LYS A 56 -6.32 -6.93 -2.57
CA LYS A 56 -6.40 -7.56 -1.24
C LYS A 56 -6.22 -6.56 -0.10
N THR A 57 -6.87 -6.85 1.01
CA THR A 57 -6.66 -6.13 2.28
C THR A 57 -5.38 -6.59 2.98
N ILE A 58 -4.65 -5.67 3.59
CA ILE A 58 -3.45 -5.93 4.38
C ILE A 58 -3.71 -5.49 5.82
N ASN A 59 -3.61 -6.44 6.75
CA ASN A 59 -3.74 -6.16 8.17
C ASN A 59 -2.39 -5.72 8.75
N TYR A 60 -2.30 -4.45 9.12
CA TYR A 60 -1.13 -3.89 9.80
C TYR A 60 -1.38 -3.63 11.30
N LYS A 61 -2.58 -3.91 11.81
CA LYS A 61 -3.01 -3.58 13.18
C LYS A 61 -1.97 -3.94 14.25
N SER A 62 -1.39 -5.13 14.16
CA SER A 62 -0.43 -5.66 15.14
C SER A 62 1.04 -5.45 14.79
N ASN A 63 1.39 -5.48 13.50
CA ASN A 63 2.78 -5.48 13.01
C ASN A 63 3.21 -4.14 12.39
N GLY A 64 2.27 -3.20 12.24
CA GLY A 64 2.48 -1.90 11.62
C GLY A 64 3.08 -2.01 10.22
N LYS A 65 4.01 -1.10 9.94
CA LYS A 65 4.74 -1.00 8.68
C LYS A 65 5.45 -2.30 8.27
N LYS A 66 5.86 -3.17 9.21
CA LYS A 66 6.47 -4.47 8.87
C LYS A 66 5.52 -5.35 8.05
N ALA A 67 4.22 -5.35 8.34
CA ALA A 67 3.23 -6.10 7.56
C ALA A 67 3.14 -5.61 6.11
N LEU A 68 3.26 -4.29 5.92
CA LEU A 68 3.26 -3.69 4.59
C LEU A 68 4.51 -4.08 3.80
N LYS A 69 5.69 -4.06 4.45
CA LYS A 69 6.94 -4.52 3.84
C LYS A 69 6.89 -6.00 3.42
N LEU A 70 6.42 -6.87 4.32
CA LEU A 70 6.26 -8.30 4.02
C LEU A 70 5.28 -8.53 2.87
N HIS A 71 4.22 -7.73 2.76
CA HIS A 71 3.32 -7.79 1.62
C HIS A 71 4.01 -7.42 0.30
N CYS A 72 4.91 -6.44 0.30
CA CYS A 72 5.68 -6.11 -0.90
C CYS A 72 6.54 -7.29 -1.35
N GLU A 73 7.08 -8.07 -0.41
CA GLU A 73 7.93 -9.23 -0.68
C GLU A 73 7.12 -10.46 -1.14
N ASP A 74 5.79 -10.42 -1.04
CA ASP A 74 4.92 -11.48 -1.54
C ASP A 74 5.08 -11.66 -3.06
N GLY A 75 5.21 -12.91 -3.49
CA GLY A 75 5.47 -13.24 -4.89
C GLY A 75 4.37 -12.76 -5.85
N ASN A 76 3.11 -12.69 -5.41
CA ASN A 76 2.03 -12.16 -6.23
C ASN A 76 2.15 -10.65 -6.39
N HIS A 77 2.48 -9.93 -5.30
CA HIS A 77 2.76 -8.50 -5.37
C HIS A 77 3.91 -8.20 -6.33
N GLN A 78 5.03 -8.90 -6.19
CA GLN A 78 6.22 -8.72 -7.04
C GLN A 78 5.94 -8.96 -8.52
N LYS A 79 5.16 -10.00 -8.87
CA LYS A 79 4.76 -10.28 -10.25
C LYS A 79 3.96 -9.12 -10.85
N ILE A 80 2.96 -8.63 -10.13
CA ILE A 80 2.10 -7.54 -10.60
C ILE A 80 2.89 -6.23 -10.68
N ALA A 81 3.71 -5.92 -9.67
CA ALA A 81 4.57 -4.75 -9.67
C ALA A 81 5.54 -4.73 -10.88
N ASN A 82 6.12 -5.89 -11.24
CA ASN A 82 6.93 -5.99 -12.45
C ASN A 82 6.13 -5.72 -13.73
N VAL A 83 4.93 -6.30 -13.88
CA VAL A 83 4.06 -6.05 -15.06
C VAL A 83 3.67 -4.59 -15.18
N VAL A 84 3.28 -3.95 -14.07
CA VAL A 84 2.96 -2.52 -14.04
C VAL A 84 4.18 -1.69 -14.45
N LYS A 85 5.36 -2.01 -13.90
CA LYS A 85 6.61 -1.31 -14.22
C LYS A 85 6.97 -1.44 -15.70
N THR A 86 6.89 -2.64 -16.28
CA THR A 86 7.17 -2.84 -17.71
C THR A 86 6.19 -2.11 -18.59
N ASN A 87 4.89 -2.14 -18.26
CA ASN A 87 3.87 -1.47 -19.07
C ASN A 87 4.07 0.06 -19.05
N SER A 88 4.40 0.64 -17.89
CA SER A 88 4.72 2.07 -17.77
C SER A 88 5.93 2.47 -18.61
N VAL A 89 6.93 1.60 -18.75
CA VAL A 89 8.13 1.86 -19.58
C VAL A 89 7.81 1.68 -21.07
N SER A 90 7.05 0.66 -21.45
CA SER A 90 6.64 0.43 -22.83
C SER A 90 5.76 1.55 -23.38
N SER A 91 4.94 2.20 -22.54
CA SER A 91 4.16 3.38 -22.95
C SER A 91 5.02 4.61 -23.24
N ILE A 92 6.23 4.71 -22.66
CA ILE A 92 7.14 5.84 -22.88
C ILE A 92 7.98 5.64 -24.15
N LEU A 93 8.31 4.39 -24.50
CA LEU A 93 9.12 4.04 -25.67
C LEU A 93 8.31 3.90 -26.98
N ALA A 94 6.99 4.05 -26.93
CA ALA A 94 6.11 3.95 -28.10
C ALA A 94 5.85 5.30 -28.80
N ILE A 95 6.66 6.33 -28.52
CA ILE A 95 6.59 7.68 -29.10
C ILE A 95 7.78 7.92 -30.02
#